data_AF-A0A3S0NA09-F1
#
_entry.id   AF-A0A3S0NA09-F1
#
_cell.length_a   1.000
_cell.length_b   1.000
_cell.length_c   1.000
_cell.angle_alpha   90.00
_cell.angle_beta   90.00
_cell.angle_gamma   90.00
#
_symmetry.space_group_name_H-M   'P 1'
#
loop_
_entity.id
_entity.type
_entity.pdbx_description
1 polymer ?
#
loop_
_entity_poly.entity_id
_entity_poly.type
_entity_poly.pdbx_seq_one_letter_code
_entity_poly.pdbx_strand_id
1 'polypeptide(L)'
;VLLLAFLGGWSLRREALGRLFLFVALLSVLLSFGRFFSPVFDLFYHAAPFFSRFRVPSMALIMFSTVAAALAAHGAGALFRVCPETLHKPLRWASLAFALLLVVMLMLGAGGVGENFFRSLFPPPSAGSFDLVWMVNRVRWELIEGAALLFALFLAIAAGLLWLGIKKLIPFHFAIHLLLAAALADLAFCSMQIVSPPPSSLRSASLVNRESFRPALQPDEVTSWLARQEKPMRIYPAGPLFSENKFAISGIESVGGYHPAKLARYEQFLAGTRNLASLGVLKCLNVGFVLTAAPVEHPSLTLVKTGDLQRIGGPQKTWVYRLEGTMPRVWSAGRAVGVADDGELFRLLEGQGGEESVRSGEAVFVDESSPLAGKTFSPAIIMKSERDSESALIELSAAGEALLVQSEIFYPLRWKADIDGHPVAVERLNGLLRGVVVPAGTHRVRFVYDRSSFETGRMLSFAGFGAALLMLVAGVFTGGRGSEEN
;
A
#
# COMPACT_ATOMS: atom_id res chain seq x y z
N VAL A 1 21.28 -13.19 -17.60
CA VAL A 1 21.34 -11.71 -17.87
C VAL A 1 22.48 -10.96 -17.17
N LEU A 2 22.76 -11.21 -15.88
CA LEU A 2 23.75 -10.42 -15.10
C LEU A 2 25.17 -10.39 -15.69
N LEU A 3 25.62 -11.47 -16.33
CA LEU A 3 26.92 -11.49 -17.03
C LEU A 3 26.98 -10.43 -18.15
N LEU A 4 25.91 -10.30 -18.95
CA LEU A 4 25.82 -9.28 -20.00
C LEU A 4 25.86 -7.88 -19.38
N ALA A 5 25.17 -7.67 -18.25
CA ALA A 5 25.20 -6.40 -17.53
C ALA A 5 26.61 -6.05 -17.04
N PHE A 6 27.34 -7.04 -16.50
CA PHE A 6 28.74 -6.86 -16.11
C PHE A 6 29.62 -6.48 -17.32
N LEU A 7 29.46 -7.16 -18.45
CA LEU A 7 30.21 -6.85 -19.68
C LEU A 7 29.89 -5.45 -20.20
N GLY A 8 28.63 -5.02 -20.14
CA GLY A 8 28.23 -3.66 -20.51
C GLY A 8 28.84 -2.61 -19.58
N GLY A 9 28.82 -2.84 -18.27
CA GLY A 9 29.48 -1.98 -17.29
C GLY A 9 30.99 -1.90 -17.49
N TRP A 10 31.62 -3.03 -17.84
CA TRP A 10 33.04 -3.08 -18.16
C TRP A 10 33.38 -2.31 -19.44
N SER A 11 32.56 -2.45 -20.49
CA SER A 11 32.70 -1.72 -21.75
C SER A 11 32.61 -0.21 -21.52
N LEU A 12 31.58 0.23 -20.79
CA LEU A 12 31.29 1.63 -20.53
C LEU A 12 32.10 2.25 -19.39
N ARG A 13 33.02 1.53 -18.74
CA ARG A 13 33.69 1.99 -17.50
C ARG A 13 34.46 3.31 -17.65
N ARG A 14 34.85 3.67 -18.87
CA ARG A 14 35.56 4.93 -19.18
C ARG A 14 34.59 6.07 -19.51
N GLU A 15 33.36 5.76 -19.89
CA GLU A 15 32.34 6.74 -20.23
C GLU A 15 31.63 7.27 -18.98
N ALA A 16 31.15 8.52 -19.05
CA ALA A 16 30.39 9.12 -17.95
C ALA A 16 29.10 8.35 -17.67
N LEU A 17 28.42 7.88 -18.73
CA LEU A 17 27.18 7.11 -18.64
C LEU A 17 27.39 5.77 -17.91
N GLY A 18 28.47 5.06 -18.22
CA GLY A 18 28.79 3.80 -17.54
C GLY A 18 29.06 3.98 -16.05
N ARG A 19 29.79 5.04 -15.67
CA ARG A 19 30.02 5.39 -14.26
C ARG A 19 28.71 5.73 -13.54
N LEU A 20 27.82 6.48 -14.20
CA LEU A 20 26.50 6.80 -13.65
C LEU A 20 25.68 5.53 -13.40
N PHE A 21 25.59 4.64 -14.39
CA PHE A 21 24.87 3.37 -14.25
C PHE A 21 25.44 2.49 -13.14
N LEU A 22 26.76 2.34 -13.07
CA LEU A 22 27.38 1.57 -11.99
C LEU A 22 27.10 2.19 -10.62
N PHE A 23 27.17 3.52 -10.51
CA PHE A 23 26.83 4.24 -9.29
C PHE A 23 25.37 4.02 -8.88
N VAL A 24 24.42 4.17 -9.81
CA VAL A 24 22.99 3.96 -9.53
C VAL A 24 22.73 2.50 -9.15
N ALA A 25 23.33 1.53 -9.83
CA ALA A 25 23.18 0.12 -9.51
C ALA A 25 23.67 -0.18 -8.08
N LEU A 26 24.87 0.30 -7.73
CA LEU A 26 25.44 0.13 -6.38
C LEU A 26 24.58 0.84 -5.32
N LEU A 27 24.24 2.12 -5.54
CA LEU A 27 23.43 2.91 -4.62
C LEU A 27 22.06 2.25 -4.38
N SER A 28 21.42 1.75 -5.44
CA SER A 28 20.11 1.07 -5.34
C SER A 28 20.18 -0.18 -4.47
N VAL A 29 21.25 -0.98 -4.61
CA VAL A 29 21.47 -2.16 -3.76
C VAL A 29 21.72 -1.75 -2.32
N LEU A 30 22.60 -0.76 -2.07
CA LEU A 30 22.89 -0.28 -0.72
C LEU A 30 21.65 0.30 -0.02
N LEU A 31 20.84 1.08 -0.73
CA LEU A 31 19.57 1.61 -0.21
C LEU A 31 18.54 0.50 0.07
N SER A 32 18.54 -0.58 -0.72
CA SER A 32 17.57 -1.67 -0.58
C SER A 32 17.66 -2.43 0.74
N PHE A 33 18.84 -2.41 1.38
CA PHE A 33 19.06 -3.04 2.68
C PHE A 33 18.39 -2.28 3.84
N GLY A 34 18.03 -1.00 3.67
CA GLY A 34 17.37 -0.21 4.70
C GLY A 34 18.10 -0.28 6.04
N ARG A 35 17.38 -0.69 7.09
CA ARG A 35 17.96 -0.85 8.45
C ARG A 35 19.10 -1.87 8.57
N PHE A 36 19.22 -2.81 7.63
CA PHE A 36 20.29 -3.82 7.65
C PHE A 36 21.64 -3.25 7.17
N PHE A 37 21.62 -2.10 6.48
CA PHE A 37 22.81 -1.32 6.13
C PHE A 37 22.49 0.18 6.25
N SER A 38 22.44 0.64 7.50
CA SER A 38 21.90 1.96 7.83
C SER A 38 22.73 3.15 7.32
N PRO A 39 24.08 3.13 7.18
CA PRO A 39 24.84 4.36 6.88
C PRO A 39 24.39 5.09 5.59
N VAL A 40 24.13 4.33 4.52
CA VAL A 40 23.66 4.91 3.25
C VAL A 40 22.16 5.22 3.33
N PHE A 41 21.37 4.36 3.96
CA PHE A 41 19.93 4.59 4.08
C PHE A 41 19.62 5.81 4.95
N ASP A 42 20.24 5.92 6.13
CA ASP A 42 20.05 6.99 7.12
C ASP A 42 20.47 8.36 6.55
N LEU A 43 21.56 8.40 5.77
CA LEU A 43 21.99 9.62 5.06
C LEU A 43 20.85 10.15 4.18
N PHE A 44 20.24 9.29 3.36
CA PHE A 44 19.12 9.70 2.51
C PHE A 44 17.86 9.96 3.34
N TYR A 45 17.57 9.14 4.34
CA TYR A 45 16.39 9.29 5.20
C TYR A 45 16.35 10.64 5.92
N HIS A 46 17.50 11.13 6.38
CA HIS A 46 17.59 12.40 7.10
C HIS A 46 17.90 13.59 6.21
N ALA A 47 18.73 13.43 5.16
CA ALA A 47 19.18 14.56 4.34
C ALA A 47 18.38 14.74 3.04
N ALA A 48 17.89 13.66 2.42
CA ALA A 48 17.21 13.76 1.14
C ALA A 48 15.72 14.17 1.33
N PRO A 49 15.25 15.19 0.61
CA PRO A 49 13.89 15.71 0.78
C PRO A 49 12.87 14.63 0.45
N PHE A 50 11.88 14.48 1.34
CA PHE A 50 10.79 13.49 1.24
C PHE A 50 11.21 12.01 1.25
N PHE A 51 12.50 11.68 1.38
CA PHE A 51 12.94 10.29 1.37
C PHE A 51 12.39 9.51 2.57
N SER A 52 12.21 10.16 3.71
CA SER A 52 11.57 9.60 4.90
C SER A 52 10.11 9.14 4.69
N ARG A 53 9.50 9.46 3.55
CA ARG A 53 8.16 8.99 3.17
C ARG A 53 8.18 7.61 2.49
N PHE A 54 9.33 7.12 2.02
CA PHE A 54 9.44 5.78 1.47
C PHE A 54 9.37 4.73 2.57
N ARG A 55 8.35 3.87 2.50
CA ARG A 55 8.03 2.86 3.52
C ARG A 55 8.75 1.53 3.33
N VAL A 56 9.17 1.22 2.09
CA VAL A 56 9.70 -0.10 1.72
C VAL A 56 11.06 0.08 1.02
N PRO A 57 12.18 0.05 1.78
CA PRO A 57 13.52 0.26 1.22
C PRO A 57 13.86 -0.69 0.06
N SER A 58 13.40 -1.94 0.12
CA SER A 58 13.67 -2.95 -0.91
C SER A 58 13.16 -2.58 -2.30
N MET A 59 12.17 -1.68 -2.41
CA MET A 59 11.68 -1.19 -3.70
C MET A 59 12.72 -0.35 -4.47
N ALA A 60 13.80 0.10 -3.81
CA ALA A 60 14.93 0.73 -4.49
C ALA A 60 15.55 -0.17 -5.58
N LEU A 61 15.39 -1.49 -5.49
CA LEU A 61 15.87 -2.45 -6.48
C LEU A 61 15.24 -2.29 -7.87
N ILE A 62 14.13 -1.54 -8.02
CA ILE A 62 13.58 -1.22 -9.34
C ILE A 62 14.55 -0.38 -10.18
N MET A 63 15.35 0.47 -9.54
CA MET A 63 16.39 1.25 -10.22
C MET A 63 17.54 0.33 -10.63
N PHE A 64 17.93 -0.62 -9.78
CA PHE A 64 18.92 -1.65 -10.12
C PHE A 64 18.47 -2.47 -11.33
N SER A 65 17.24 -2.99 -11.35
CA SER A 65 16.75 -3.81 -12.47
C SER A 65 16.73 -3.03 -13.78
N THR A 66 16.30 -1.77 -13.76
CA THR A 66 16.30 -0.87 -14.92
C THR A 66 17.71 -0.66 -15.46
N VAL A 67 18.67 -0.32 -14.59
CA VAL A 67 20.06 -0.10 -15.00
C VAL A 67 20.74 -1.39 -15.44
N ALA A 68 20.50 -2.50 -14.75
CA ALA A 68 21.04 -3.81 -15.12
C ALA A 68 20.55 -4.26 -16.49
N ALA A 69 19.29 -4.01 -16.84
CA ALA A 69 18.74 -4.28 -18.16
C ALA A 69 19.42 -3.43 -19.24
N ALA A 70 19.59 -2.12 -19.00
CA ALA A 70 20.28 -1.21 -19.92
C ALA A 70 21.76 -1.63 -20.14
N LEU A 71 22.46 -1.95 -19.05
CA LEU A 71 23.83 -2.47 -19.11
C LEU A 71 23.89 -3.81 -19.84
N ALA A 72 22.91 -4.71 -19.64
CA ALA A 72 22.87 -5.99 -20.33
C ALA A 72 22.68 -5.83 -21.84
N ALA A 73 21.81 -4.92 -22.26
CA ALA A 73 21.62 -4.58 -23.67
C ALA A 73 22.91 -4.01 -24.27
N HIS A 74 23.57 -3.09 -23.57
CA HIS A 74 24.84 -2.54 -24.04
C HIS A 74 25.95 -3.61 -24.08
N GLY A 75 26.03 -4.50 -23.09
CA GLY A 75 26.99 -5.60 -23.06
C GLY A 75 26.78 -6.60 -24.20
N ALA A 76 25.53 -6.90 -24.53
CA ALA A 76 25.20 -7.69 -25.72
C ALA A 76 25.67 -6.99 -27.00
N GLY A 77 25.41 -5.69 -27.14
CA GLY A 77 25.89 -4.90 -28.30
C GLY A 77 27.41 -4.83 -28.39
N ALA A 78 28.10 -4.69 -27.25
CA ALA A 78 29.56 -4.64 -27.18
C ALA A 78 30.20 -5.96 -27.64
N LEU A 79 29.58 -7.12 -27.34
CA LEU A 79 30.07 -8.42 -27.79
C LEU A 79 30.13 -8.52 -29.32
N PHE A 80 29.19 -7.91 -30.06
CA PHE A 80 29.22 -7.94 -31.53
C PHE A 80 30.34 -7.08 -32.14
N ARG A 81 30.89 -6.13 -31.39
CA ARG A 81 31.89 -5.15 -31.87
C ARG A 81 33.32 -5.47 -31.41
N VAL A 82 33.46 -6.35 -30.43
CA VAL A 82 34.74 -6.64 -29.75
C VAL A 82 35.48 -7.80 -30.42
N CYS A 83 36.81 -7.66 -30.53
CA CYS A 83 37.68 -8.78 -30.90
C CYS A 83 37.69 -9.83 -29.77
N PRO A 84 37.42 -11.14 -30.05
CA PRO A 84 37.28 -12.17 -29.04
C PRO A 84 38.48 -12.29 -28.09
N GLU A 85 39.68 -12.09 -28.61
CA GLU A 85 40.96 -12.19 -27.90
C GLU A 85 41.11 -11.15 -26.77
N THR A 86 40.33 -10.07 -26.80
CA THR A 86 40.36 -9.03 -25.75
C THR A 86 39.45 -9.34 -24.55
N LEU A 87 38.57 -10.34 -24.66
CA LEU A 87 37.59 -10.69 -23.63
C LEU A 87 38.17 -11.51 -22.46
N HIS A 88 39.39 -12.03 -22.57
CA HIS A 88 40.00 -12.86 -21.52
C HIS A 88 40.04 -12.17 -20.15
N LYS A 89 40.40 -10.88 -20.12
CA LYS A 89 40.47 -10.11 -18.87
C LYS A 89 39.09 -9.92 -18.22
N PRO A 90 38.09 -9.31 -18.89
CA PRO A 90 36.77 -9.12 -18.27
C PRO A 90 36.10 -10.45 -17.93
N LEU A 91 36.24 -11.48 -18.77
CA LEU A 91 35.67 -12.80 -18.51
C LEU A 91 36.29 -13.45 -17.27
N ARG A 92 37.62 -13.33 -17.07
CA ARG A 92 38.28 -13.83 -15.85
C ARG A 92 37.73 -13.16 -14.60
N TRP A 93 37.57 -11.84 -14.60
CA TRP A 93 37.02 -11.11 -13.46
C TRP A 93 35.55 -11.44 -13.21
N ALA A 94 34.74 -11.53 -14.26
CA ALA A 94 33.35 -11.97 -14.16
C ALA A 94 33.27 -13.38 -13.56
N SER A 95 34.00 -14.34 -14.14
CA SER A 95 34.04 -15.72 -13.66
C SER A 95 34.53 -15.81 -12.22
N LEU A 96 35.53 -15.03 -11.81
CA LEU A 96 36.00 -15.00 -10.42
C LEU A 96 34.93 -14.43 -9.47
N ALA A 97 34.30 -13.32 -9.83
CA ALA A 97 33.27 -12.69 -9.02
C ALA A 97 32.05 -13.61 -8.85
N PHE A 98 31.61 -14.23 -9.94
CA PHE A 98 30.50 -15.16 -9.90
C PHE A 98 30.86 -16.52 -9.27
N ALA A 99 32.09 -17.00 -9.41
CA ALA A 99 32.58 -18.17 -8.70
C ALA A 99 32.65 -17.91 -7.19
N LEU A 100 33.12 -16.74 -6.77
CA LEU A 100 33.08 -16.32 -5.37
C LEU A 100 31.64 -16.28 -4.86
N LEU A 101 30.72 -15.66 -5.62
CA LEU A 101 29.31 -15.62 -5.26
C LEU A 101 28.72 -17.03 -5.11
N LEU A 102 29.03 -17.92 -6.06
CA LEU A 102 28.58 -19.31 -6.01
C LEU A 102 29.17 -20.06 -4.81
N VAL A 103 30.47 -19.93 -4.56
CA VAL A 103 31.15 -20.54 -3.40
C VAL A 103 30.56 -20.01 -2.11
N VAL A 104 30.29 -18.71 -2.00
CA VAL A 104 29.61 -18.12 -0.85
C VAL A 104 28.22 -18.74 -0.69
N MET A 105 27.42 -18.82 -1.75
CA MET A 105 26.09 -19.46 -1.71
C MET A 105 26.15 -20.93 -1.31
N LEU A 106 27.12 -21.70 -1.84
CA LEU A 106 27.29 -23.12 -1.53
C LEU A 106 27.86 -23.36 -0.13
N MET A 107 28.84 -22.57 0.32
CA MET A 107 29.37 -22.59 1.69
C MET A 107 28.30 -22.24 2.71
N LEU A 108 27.40 -21.31 2.34
CA LEU A 108 26.24 -21.00 3.16
C LEU A 108 25.21 -22.14 3.17
N GLY A 109 25.22 -23.06 2.20
CA GLY A 109 24.38 -24.26 2.26
C GLY A 109 25.05 -25.48 2.90
N ALA A 110 26.36 -25.61 2.78
CA ALA A 110 27.11 -26.76 3.26
C ALA A 110 27.38 -26.65 4.77
N GLY A 111 26.93 -27.65 5.55
CA GLY A 111 27.29 -27.79 6.97
C GLY A 111 26.28 -27.19 7.97
N GLY A 112 25.07 -26.83 7.55
CA GLY A 112 23.96 -26.41 8.42
C GLY A 112 24.11 -25.02 9.06
N VAL A 113 25.33 -24.46 9.17
CA VAL A 113 25.58 -23.14 9.77
C VAL A 113 24.96 -22.02 8.93
N GLY A 114 25.17 -22.01 7.62
CA GLY A 114 24.58 -20.99 6.76
C GLY A 114 23.08 -21.21 6.50
N GLU A 115 22.61 -22.46 6.47
CA GLU A 115 21.18 -22.77 6.45
C GLU A 115 20.48 -22.20 7.69
N ASN A 116 21.05 -22.42 8.89
CA ASN A 116 20.53 -21.85 10.14
C ASN A 116 20.56 -20.32 10.11
N PHE A 117 21.62 -19.71 9.57
CA PHE A 117 21.69 -18.27 9.40
C PHE A 117 20.57 -17.73 8.50
N PHE A 118 20.35 -18.28 7.30
CA PHE A 118 19.27 -17.83 6.42
C PHE A 118 17.89 -18.10 6.99
N ARG A 119 17.68 -19.27 7.62
CA ARG A 119 16.43 -19.58 8.31
C ARG A 119 16.14 -18.57 9.43
N SER A 120 17.16 -18.06 10.11
CA SER A 120 16.99 -17.00 11.12
C SER A 120 16.55 -15.65 10.55
N LEU A 121 16.82 -15.40 9.26
CA LEU A 121 16.39 -14.19 8.55
C LEU A 121 14.95 -14.32 8.00
N PHE A 122 14.38 -15.53 7.95
CA PHE A 122 13.04 -15.73 7.43
C PHE A 122 11.99 -15.17 8.41
N PRO A 123 11.06 -14.33 7.93
CA PRO A 123 9.96 -13.90 8.77
C PRO A 123 9.11 -15.13 9.18
N PRO A 124 8.72 -15.24 10.46
CA PRO A 124 7.91 -16.36 10.93
C PRO A 124 6.60 -16.38 10.11
N PRO A 125 6.25 -17.52 9.50
CA PRO A 125 4.99 -17.61 8.77
C PRO A 125 3.82 -17.46 9.75
N SER A 126 2.78 -16.76 9.31
CA SER A 126 1.51 -16.61 10.03
C SER A 126 0.70 -17.91 9.95
N ALA A 127 1.26 -19.00 10.47
CA ALA A 127 0.65 -20.33 10.51
C ALA A 127 0.38 -20.72 11.98
N GLY A 128 -0.77 -21.35 12.23
CA GLY A 128 -1.21 -21.73 13.59
C GLY A 128 -0.53 -22.96 14.18
N SER A 129 0.39 -23.63 13.46
CA SER A 129 1.10 -24.82 13.95
C SER A 129 2.60 -24.77 13.68
N PHE A 130 3.38 -25.34 14.60
CA PHE A 130 4.84 -25.42 14.52
C PHE A 130 5.31 -26.23 13.30
N ASP A 131 4.62 -27.32 12.99
CA ASP A 131 4.97 -28.20 11.85
C ASP A 131 4.84 -27.47 10.50
N LEU A 132 3.80 -26.64 10.35
CA LEU A 132 3.62 -25.79 9.17
C LEU A 132 4.75 -24.77 9.06
N VAL A 133 5.17 -24.17 10.18
CA VAL A 133 6.30 -23.23 10.21
C VAL A 133 7.58 -23.90 9.72
N TRP A 134 7.87 -25.10 10.23
CA TRP A 134 9.07 -25.86 9.83
C TRP A 134 9.02 -26.23 8.35
N MET A 135 7.88 -26.75 7.86
CA MET A 135 7.71 -27.14 6.47
C MET A 135 7.85 -25.95 5.52
N VAL A 136 7.27 -24.79 5.85
CA VAL A 136 7.41 -23.57 5.06
C VAL A 136 8.87 -23.11 4.99
N ASN A 137 9.60 -23.14 6.10
CA ASN A 137 11.00 -22.74 6.13
C ASN A 137 11.89 -23.71 5.34
N ARG A 138 11.60 -25.02 5.37
CA ARG A 138 12.27 -26.01 4.54
C ARG A 138 12.05 -25.74 3.05
N VAL A 139 10.80 -25.52 2.64
CA VAL A 139 10.47 -25.18 1.24
C VAL A 139 11.21 -23.91 0.81
N ARG A 140 11.21 -22.85 1.64
CA ARG A 140 11.95 -21.61 1.34
C ARG A 140 13.44 -21.86 1.10
N TRP A 141 14.06 -22.70 1.91
CA TRP A 141 15.46 -23.09 1.74
C TRP A 141 15.70 -23.86 0.43
N GLU A 142 14.89 -24.89 0.16
CA GLU A 142 14.96 -25.67 -1.07
C GLU A 142 14.81 -24.78 -2.32
N LEU A 143 13.97 -23.74 -2.25
CA LEU A 143 13.83 -22.76 -3.34
C LEU A 143 15.09 -21.90 -3.53
N ILE A 144 15.77 -21.50 -2.45
CA ILE A 144 17.02 -20.72 -2.52
C ILE A 144 18.15 -21.59 -3.08
N GLU A 145 18.30 -22.81 -2.57
CA GLU A 145 19.31 -23.77 -3.03
C GLU A 145 19.12 -24.09 -4.52
N GLY A 146 17.88 -24.41 -4.93
CA GLY A 146 17.55 -24.66 -6.33
C GLY A 146 17.83 -23.45 -7.24
N ALA A 147 17.54 -22.23 -6.76
CA ALA A 147 17.86 -21.01 -7.50
C ALA A 147 19.37 -20.78 -7.62
N ALA A 148 20.15 -21.08 -6.58
CA ALA A 148 21.61 -20.96 -6.60
C ALA A 148 22.25 -21.96 -7.59
N LEU A 149 21.77 -23.20 -7.62
CA LEU A 149 22.23 -24.21 -8.58
C LEU A 149 21.90 -23.83 -10.02
N LEU A 150 20.69 -23.33 -10.26
CA LEU A 150 20.30 -22.88 -11.59
C LEU A 150 21.12 -21.66 -12.04
N PHE A 151 21.36 -20.72 -11.14
CA PHE A 151 22.24 -19.58 -11.38
C PHE A 151 23.66 -20.04 -11.77
N ALA A 152 24.20 -21.03 -11.06
CA ALA A 152 25.49 -21.65 -11.38
C ALA A 152 25.50 -22.27 -12.78
N LEU A 153 24.44 -23.00 -13.13
CA LEU A 153 24.28 -23.65 -14.43
C LEU A 153 24.25 -22.62 -15.57
N PHE A 154 23.41 -21.60 -15.50
CA PHE A 154 23.32 -20.57 -16.55
C PHE A 154 24.62 -19.77 -16.68
N LEU A 155 25.30 -19.50 -15.56
CA LEU A 155 26.61 -18.88 -15.58
C LEU A 155 27.65 -19.77 -16.28
N ALA A 156 27.69 -21.06 -15.95
CA ALA A 156 28.61 -22.02 -16.55
C ALA A 156 28.38 -22.13 -18.06
N ILE A 157 27.11 -22.20 -18.49
CA ILE A 157 26.73 -22.18 -19.91
C ILE A 157 27.25 -20.88 -20.55
N ALA A 158 26.96 -19.72 -19.96
CA ALA A 158 27.35 -18.44 -20.52
C ALA A 158 28.87 -18.28 -20.64
N ALA A 159 29.63 -18.65 -19.60
CA ALA A 159 31.09 -18.61 -19.61
C ALA A 159 31.68 -19.63 -20.60
N GLY A 160 31.11 -20.83 -20.67
CA GLY A 160 31.51 -21.89 -21.60
C GLY A 160 31.32 -21.48 -23.06
N LEU A 161 30.17 -20.90 -23.41
CA LEU A 161 29.89 -20.40 -24.76
C LEU A 161 30.87 -19.31 -25.20
N LEU A 162 31.13 -18.33 -24.33
CA LEU A 162 32.12 -17.29 -24.60
C LEU A 162 33.52 -17.89 -24.75
N TRP A 163 33.90 -18.82 -23.88
CA TRP A 163 35.21 -19.49 -23.96
C TRP A 163 35.38 -20.27 -25.27
N LEU A 164 34.38 -21.04 -25.70
CA LEU A 164 34.38 -21.77 -26.97
C LEU A 164 34.56 -20.83 -28.16
N GLY A 165 33.84 -19.70 -28.17
CA GLY A 165 33.97 -18.67 -29.19
C GLY A 165 35.34 -17.99 -29.20
N ILE A 166 35.89 -17.68 -28.03
CA ILE A 166 37.23 -17.07 -27.89
C ILE A 166 38.34 -18.04 -28.36
N LYS A 167 38.19 -19.34 -28.05
CA LYS A 167 39.10 -20.39 -28.53
C LYS A 167 38.91 -20.77 -30.00
N LYS A 168 38.00 -20.10 -30.71
CA LYS A 168 37.68 -20.34 -32.12
C LYS A 168 37.21 -21.78 -32.39
N LEU A 169 36.68 -22.48 -31.38
CA LEU A 169 36.08 -23.81 -31.52
C LEU A 169 34.72 -23.74 -32.21
N ILE A 170 34.02 -22.61 -32.05
CA ILE A 170 32.81 -22.24 -32.78
C ILE A 170 32.93 -20.79 -33.27
N PRO A 171 32.21 -20.38 -34.33
CA PRO A 171 32.18 -18.99 -34.75
C PRO A 171 31.72 -18.07 -33.61
N PHE A 172 32.46 -16.99 -33.34
CA PHE A 172 32.18 -16.13 -32.19
C PHE A 172 30.77 -15.50 -32.24
N HIS A 173 30.33 -15.06 -33.41
CA HIS A 173 28.95 -14.57 -33.58
C HIS A 173 27.91 -15.64 -33.26
N PHE A 174 28.16 -16.91 -33.62
CA PHE A 174 27.26 -18.00 -33.26
C PHE A 174 27.19 -18.21 -31.74
N ALA A 175 28.33 -18.12 -31.05
CA ALA A 175 28.37 -18.15 -29.57
C ALA A 175 27.54 -17.02 -28.94
N ILE A 176 27.56 -15.81 -29.52
CA ILE A 176 26.75 -14.67 -29.04
C ILE A 176 25.26 -14.97 -29.20
N HIS A 177 24.81 -15.48 -30.36
CA HIS A 177 23.39 -15.82 -30.56
C HIS A 177 22.92 -16.88 -29.55
N LEU A 178 23.75 -17.90 -29.30
CA LEU A 178 23.44 -18.94 -28.33
C LEU A 178 23.41 -18.39 -26.89
N LEU A 179 24.29 -17.45 -26.56
CA LEU A 179 24.27 -16.73 -25.28
C LEU A 179 23.00 -15.90 -25.10
N LEU A 180 22.54 -15.21 -26.15
CA LEU A 180 21.28 -14.46 -26.13
C LEU A 180 20.08 -15.38 -25.97
N ALA A 181 20.06 -16.52 -26.68
CA ALA A 181 19.04 -17.55 -26.51
C ALA A 181 19.03 -18.11 -25.08
N ALA A 182 20.20 -18.38 -24.49
CA ALA A 182 20.31 -18.82 -23.10
C ALA A 182 19.81 -17.74 -22.12
N ALA A 183 20.07 -16.46 -22.37
CA ALA A 183 19.55 -15.36 -21.56
C ALA A 183 18.03 -15.20 -21.67
N LEU A 184 17.45 -15.45 -22.84
CA LEU A 184 15.99 -15.49 -23.02
C LEU A 184 15.37 -16.68 -22.31
N ALA A 185 16.02 -17.86 -22.35
CA ALA A 185 15.58 -19.04 -21.63
C ALA A 185 15.62 -18.84 -20.10
N ASP A 186 16.68 -18.20 -19.58
CA ASP A 186 16.83 -17.78 -18.18
C ASP A 186 15.63 -16.89 -17.75
N LEU A 187 15.35 -15.84 -18.53
CA LEU A 187 14.21 -14.95 -18.27
C LEU A 187 12.85 -15.66 -18.36
N ALA A 188 12.65 -16.51 -19.36
CA ALA A 188 11.42 -17.27 -19.53
C ALA A 188 11.20 -18.22 -18.35
N PHE A 189 12.25 -18.91 -17.91
CA PHE A 189 12.21 -19.78 -16.74
C PHE A 189 11.86 -19.00 -15.48
N CYS A 190 12.52 -17.85 -15.21
CA CYS A 190 12.17 -16.97 -14.10
C CYS A 190 10.70 -16.50 -14.17
N SER A 191 10.20 -16.17 -15.37
CA SER A 191 8.81 -15.77 -15.57
C SER A 191 7.84 -16.92 -15.23
N MET A 192 8.09 -18.13 -15.73
CA MET A 192 7.30 -19.33 -15.38
C MET A 192 7.37 -19.69 -13.91
N GLN A 193 8.39 -19.22 -13.19
CA GLN A 193 8.61 -19.53 -11.79
C GLN A 193 8.01 -18.50 -10.83
N ILE A 194 7.92 -17.23 -11.25
CA ILE A 194 7.54 -16.11 -10.37
C ILE A 194 6.25 -15.44 -10.85
N VAL A 195 6.13 -15.21 -12.16
CA VAL A 195 5.00 -14.47 -12.75
C VAL A 195 3.82 -15.42 -12.98
N SER A 196 4.07 -16.56 -13.61
CA SER A 196 3.07 -17.57 -13.97
C SER A 196 3.51 -18.97 -13.51
N PRO A 197 3.62 -19.21 -12.19
CA PRO A 197 3.97 -20.51 -11.63
C PRO A 197 3.03 -21.62 -12.12
N PRO A 198 3.55 -22.83 -12.39
CA PRO A 198 2.70 -23.97 -12.72
C PRO A 198 1.78 -24.34 -11.53
N PRO A 199 0.64 -25.01 -11.76
CA PRO A 199 -0.30 -25.36 -10.69
C PRO A 199 0.29 -26.23 -9.57
N SER A 200 1.37 -26.97 -9.86
CA SER A 200 2.12 -27.76 -8.87
C SER A 200 3.07 -26.92 -8.00
N SER A 201 3.24 -25.63 -8.30
CA SER A 201 4.09 -24.74 -7.54
C SER A 201 3.43 -24.32 -6.24
N LEU A 202 4.23 -24.21 -5.18
CA LEU A 202 3.81 -23.61 -3.91
C LEU A 202 3.82 -22.07 -3.95
N ARG A 203 4.15 -21.47 -5.10
CA ARG A 203 4.20 -20.01 -5.27
C ARG A 203 2.85 -19.49 -5.74
N SER A 204 2.42 -18.37 -5.18
CA SER A 204 1.27 -17.63 -5.71
C SER A 204 1.66 -16.92 -7.01
N ALA A 205 0.80 -17.00 -8.03
CA ALA A 205 0.98 -16.23 -9.24
C ALA A 205 0.97 -14.73 -8.92
N SER A 206 1.93 -14.00 -9.48
CA SER A 206 1.99 -12.53 -9.32
C SER A 206 0.86 -11.84 -10.10
N LEU A 207 0.34 -12.51 -11.14
CA LEU A 207 -0.78 -12.07 -11.95
C LEU A 207 -2.02 -12.88 -11.59
N VAL A 208 -3.14 -12.18 -11.36
CA VAL A 208 -4.45 -12.80 -11.15
C VAL A 208 -5.17 -12.86 -12.50
N ASN A 209 -5.80 -14.00 -12.81
CA ASN A 209 -6.64 -14.11 -14.01
C ASN A 209 -7.79 -13.10 -13.93
N ARG A 210 -7.98 -12.31 -14.99
CA ARG A 210 -9.07 -11.32 -15.09
C ARG A 210 -10.45 -11.94 -14.90
N GLU A 211 -10.65 -13.18 -15.33
CA GLU A 211 -11.91 -13.91 -15.17
C GLU A 211 -12.23 -14.19 -13.70
N SER A 212 -11.22 -14.44 -12.87
CA SER A 212 -11.39 -14.61 -11.42
C SER A 212 -11.73 -13.29 -10.72
N PHE A 213 -11.36 -12.14 -11.30
CA PHE A 213 -11.56 -10.83 -10.71
C PHE A 213 -12.89 -10.18 -11.12
N ARG A 214 -13.39 -10.49 -12.32
CA ARG A 214 -14.58 -9.84 -12.89
C ARG A 214 -15.84 -9.99 -12.03
N PRO A 215 -16.17 -11.17 -11.44
CA PRO A 215 -17.32 -11.29 -10.55
C PRO A 215 -17.19 -10.43 -9.29
N ALA A 216 -15.98 -10.27 -8.76
CA ALA A 216 -15.74 -9.47 -7.58
C ALA A 216 -15.98 -7.96 -7.82
N LEU A 217 -15.75 -7.48 -9.04
CA LEU A 217 -15.98 -6.08 -9.42
C LEU A 217 -17.42 -5.74 -9.77
N GLN A 218 -18.26 -6.73 -10.08
CA GLN A 218 -19.65 -6.51 -10.47
C GLN A 218 -20.57 -6.47 -9.25
N PRO A 219 -21.71 -5.74 -9.33
CA PRO A 219 -22.75 -5.85 -8.33
C PRO A 219 -23.21 -7.32 -8.20
N ASP A 220 -23.42 -7.74 -6.95
CA ASP A 220 -23.92 -9.05 -6.57
C ASP A 220 -25.21 -8.92 -5.75
N GLU A 221 -25.75 -10.02 -5.23
CA GLU A 221 -27.01 -9.99 -4.49
C GLU A 221 -26.97 -9.07 -3.27
N VAL A 222 -25.84 -9.05 -2.56
CA VAL A 222 -25.66 -8.28 -1.32
C VAL A 222 -25.48 -6.81 -1.64
N THR A 223 -24.55 -6.48 -2.52
CA THR A 223 -24.25 -5.09 -2.91
C THR A 223 -25.41 -4.44 -3.67
N SER A 224 -26.09 -5.17 -4.56
CA SER A 224 -27.29 -4.65 -5.25
C SER A 224 -28.45 -4.39 -4.29
N TRP A 225 -28.60 -5.21 -3.25
CA TRP A 225 -29.62 -4.99 -2.23
C TRP A 225 -29.28 -3.78 -1.34
N LEU A 226 -28.01 -3.65 -0.91
CA LEU A 226 -27.52 -2.52 -0.13
C LEU A 226 -27.63 -1.19 -0.90
N ALA A 227 -27.36 -1.20 -2.21
CA ALA A 227 -27.43 -0.01 -3.06
C ALA A 227 -28.85 0.58 -3.15
N ARG A 228 -29.89 -0.22 -2.90
CA ARG A 228 -31.31 0.21 -2.90
C ARG A 228 -31.80 0.70 -1.53
N GLN A 229 -30.99 0.60 -0.47
CA GLN A 229 -31.37 1.07 0.85
C GLN A 229 -31.33 2.60 0.93
N GLU A 230 -32.08 3.16 1.87
CA GLU A 230 -32.12 4.59 2.12
C GLU A 230 -30.73 5.12 2.55
N LYS A 231 -30.29 6.22 1.94
CA LYS A 231 -29.00 6.87 2.19
C LYS A 231 -29.22 8.16 2.99
N PRO A 232 -28.25 8.63 3.79
CA PRO A 232 -26.90 8.10 3.99
C PRO A 232 -26.84 7.16 5.22
N MET A 233 -26.59 5.87 4.99
CA MET A 233 -26.22 4.93 6.05
C MET A 233 -24.96 4.20 5.63
N ARG A 234 -24.03 4.00 6.59
CA ARG A 234 -22.85 3.19 6.38
C ARG A 234 -23.13 1.73 6.67
N ILE A 235 -22.28 0.86 6.14
CA ILE A 235 -22.21 -0.55 6.52
C ILE A 235 -20.97 -0.82 7.38
N TYR A 236 -21.03 -1.87 8.18
CA TYR A 236 -19.89 -2.45 8.88
C TYR A 236 -19.69 -3.91 8.45
N PRO A 237 -18.66 -4.21 7.63
CA PRO A 237 -18.28 -5.57 7.32
C PRO A 237 -17.46 -6.17 8.47
N ALA A 238 -18.00 -7.15 9.16
CA ALA A 238 -17.38 -7.72 10.36
C ALA A 238 -16.37 -8.84 10.02
N GLY A 239 -15.38 -9.01 10.91
CA GLY A 239 -14.43 -10.12 10.89
C GLY A 239 -13.65 -10.21 9.57
N PRO A 240 -13.66 -11.34 8.86
CA PRO A 240 -12.85 -11.53 7.65
C PRO A 240 -13.30 -10.64 6.46
N LEU A 241 -14.44 -9.97 6.57
CA LEU A 241 -14.94 -9.02 5.58
C LEU A 241 -14.43 -7.59 5.83
N PHE A 242 -13.82 -7.29 6.98
CA PHE A 242 -13.52 -5.92 7.40
C PHE A 242 -12.60 -5.16 6.45
N SER A 243 -11.70 -5.84 5.76
CA SER A 243 -10.78 -5.25 4.77
C SER A 243 -11.32 -5.22 3.34
N GLU A 244 -12.58 -5.62 3.12
CA GLU A 244 -13.17 -5.73 1.79
C GLU A 244 -13.49 -4.36 1.20
N ASN A 245 -12.90 -4.06 0.04
CA ASN A 245 -13.06 -2.77 -0.66
C ASN A 245 -14.17 -2.79 -1.72
N LYS A 246 -14.76 -3.97 -2.00
CA LYS A 246 -15.84 -4.12 -2.97
C LYS A 246 -16.97 -3.10 -2.80
N PHE A 247 -17.36 -2.79 -1.57
CA PHE A 247 -18.48 -1.90 -1.28
C PHE A 247 -18.28 -0.49 -1.84
N ALA A 248 -17.06 0.02 -1.83
CA ALA A 248 -16.74 1.33 -2.37
C ALA A 248 -16.96 1.40 -3.89
N ILE A 249 -16.70 0.30 -4.62
CA ILE A 249 -16.92 0.19 -6.07
C ILE A 249 -18.41 0.29 -6.40
N SER A 250 -19.27 -0.23 -5.53
CA SER A 250 -20.74 -0.15 -5.66
C SER A 250 -21.34 1.14 -5.07
N GLY A 251 -20.51 2.12 -4.67
CA GLY A 251 -20.98 3.37 -4.06
C GLY A 251 -21.69 3.17 -2.72
N ILE A 252 -21.37 2.08 -2.01
CA ILE A 252 -21.86 1.78 -0.66
C ILE A 252 -20.81 2.26 0.32
N GLU A 253 -21.22 3.12 1.25
CA GLU A 253 -20.31 3.64 2.26
C GLU A 253 -20.05 2.59 3.33
N SER A 254 -18.78 2.35 3.63
CA SER A 254 -18.35 1.37 4.63
C SER A 254 -17.46 2.07 5.66
N VAL A 255 -17.59 1.70 6.94
CA VAL A 255 -16.62 2.06 7.98
C VAL A 255 -15.40 1.13 7.98
N GLY A 256 -15.53 -0.05 7.36
CA GLY A 256 -14.43 -0.96 7.06
C GLY A 256 -13.82 -0.68 5.69
N GLY A 257 -12.74 -1.40 5.38
CA GLY A 257 -12.02 -1.36 4.11
C GLY A 257 -10.50 -1.32 4.32
N TYR A 258 -9.77 -1.74 3.30
CA TYR A 258 -8.32 -1.58 3.25
C TYR A 258 -7.93 -0.25 2.61
N HIS A 259 -7.16 0.57 3.33
CA HIS A 259 -6.52 1.75 2.79
C HIS A 259 -5.04 1.77 3.22
N PRO A 260 -4.07 1.91 2.29
CA PRO A 260 -2.64 1.80 2.62
C PRO A 260 -2.10 3.03 3.37
N ALA A 261 -2.78 4.17 3.29
CA ALA A 261 -2.37 5.43 3.91
C ALA A 261 -3.46 5.96 4.85
N LYS A 262 -3.69 5.27 5.97
CA LYS A 262 -4.66 5.72 6.99
C LYS A 262 -4.08 6.84 7.86
N LEU A 263 -4.95 7.68 8.39
CA LEU A 263 -4.58 8.65 9.42
C LEU A 263 -4.16 7.89 10.68
N ALA A 264 -3.05 8.28 11.31
CA ALA A 264 -2.52 7.60 12.50
C ALA A 264 -3.56 7.47 13.62
N ARG A 265 -4.36 8.52 13.84
CA ARG A 265 -5.46 8.53 14.81
C ARG A 265 -6.56 7.53 14.47
N TYR A 266 -6.89 7.37 13.18
CA TYR A 266 -7.88 6.38 12.78
C TYR A 266 -7.35 4.96 13.03
N GLU A 267 -6.07 4.71 12.78
CA GLU A 267 -5.46 3.41 13.07
C GLU A 267 -5.43 3.12 14.58
N GLN A 268 -5.10 4.10 15.42
CA GLN A 268 -5.19 3.99 16.88
C GLN A 268 -6.63 3.71 17.34
N PHE A 269 -7.62 4.40 16.75
CA PHE A 269 -9.03 4.18 17.04
C PHE A 269 -9.47 2.76 16.66
N LEU A 270 -9.06 2.26 15.48
CA LEU A 270 -9.33 0.87 15.06
C LEU A 270 -8.70 -0.13 16.04
N ALA A 271 -7.44 0.08 16.45
CA ALA A 271 -6.76 -0.80 17.40
C ALA A 271 -7.47 -0.81 18.77
N GLY A 272 -7.81 0.37 19.30
CA GLY A 272 -8.45 0.54 20.61
C GLY A 272 -9.89 0.03 20.67
N THR A 273 -10.61 0.02 19.55
CA THR A 273 -12.01 -0.44 19.46
C THR A 273 -12.16 -1.82 18.83
N ARG A 274 -11.05 -2.56 18.67
CA ARG A 274 -11.03 -3.91 18.07
C ARG A 274 -11.69 -3.95 16.69
N ASN A 275 -11.25 -3.06 15.80
CA ASN A 275 -11.85 -2.81 14.49
C ASN A 275 -13.32 -2.40 14.57
N LEU A 276 -13.66 -1.45 15.46
CA LEU A 276 -15.00 -0.89 15.60
C LEU A 276 -16.08 -1.90 16.05
N ALA A 277 -15.69 -3.01 16.68
CA ALA A 277 -16.60 -4.13 16.94
C ALA A 277 -17.75 -3.81 17.91
N SER A 278 -17.62 -2.75 18.71
CA SER A 278 -18.69 -2.28 19.62
C SER A 278 -19.86 -1.68 18.86
N LEU A 279 -21.08 -2.14 19.16
CA LEU A 279 -22.31 -1.57 18.60
C LEU A 279 -22.49 -0.09 18.96
N GLY A 280 -22.00 0.36 20.12
CA GLY A 280 -22.03 1.77 20.50
C GLY A 280 -21.21 2.64 19.54
N VAL A 281 -20.02 2.15 19.18
CA VAL A 281 -19.15 2.79 18.16
C VAL A 281 -19.85 2.78 16.81
N LEU A 282 -20.41 1.65 16.38
CA LEU A 282 -21.12 1.53 15.10
C LEU A 282 -22.29 2.53 14.99
N LYS A 283 -23.07 2.69 16.05
CA LYS A 283 -24.19 3.65 16.10
C LYS A 283 -23.71 5.09 15.89
N CYS A 284 -22.64 5.52 16.58
CA CYS A 284 -22.02 6.83 16.40
C CYS A 284 -21.46 7.05 14.99
N LEU A 285 -21.03 5.97 14.34
CA LEU A 285 -20.49 6.00 12.98
C LEU A 285 -21.58 5.96 11.89
N ASN A 286 -22.85 6.11 12.26
CA ASN A 286 -23.98 6.09 11.34
C ASN A 286 -24.05 4.77 10.54
N VAL A 287 -23.68 3.65 11.19
CA VAL A 287 -23.75 2.31 10.60
C VAL A 287 -25.17 1.77 10.71
N GLY A 288 -25.87 1.67 9.59
CA GLY A 288 -27.24 1.10 9.55
C GLY A 288 -27.27 -0.41 9.35
N PHE A 289 -26.22 -0.99 8.75
CA PHE A 289 -26.15 -2.42 8.45
C PHE A 289 -24.83 -3.06 8.86
N VAL A 290 -24.91 -4.25 9.44
CA VAL A 290 -23.76 -5.10 9.81
C VAL A 290 -23.74 -6.33 8.90
N LEU A 291 -22.59 -6.62 8.28
CA LEU A 291 -22.41 -7.77 7.41
C LEU A 291 -21.48 -8.78 8.08
N THR A 292 -21.85 -10.06 8.10
CA THR A 292 -21.05 -11.12 8.71
C THR A 292 -20.88 -12.30 7.75
N ALA A 293 -19.76 -13.03 7.91
CA ALA A 293 -19.46 -14.26 7.16
C ALA A 293 -20.07 -15.53 7.78
N ALA A 294 -20.71 -15.40 8.94
CA ALA A 294 -21.41 -16.45 9.67
C ALA A 294 -22.62 -15.84 10.40
N PRO A 295 -23.69 -16.60 10.66
CA PRO A 295 -24.85 -16.09 11.39
C PRO A 295 -24.46 -15.64 12.81
N VAL A 296 -25.10 -14.57 13.28
CA VAL A 296 -24.89 -13.99 14.62
C VAL A 296 -26.25 -13.69 15.23
N GLU A 297 -26.41 -14.06 16.50
CA GLU A 297 -27.60 -13.72 17.29
C GLU A 297 -27.25 -12.59 18.27
N HIS A 298 -27.94 -11.46 18.14
CA HIS A 298 -27.78 -10.34 19.05
C HIS A 298 -29.09 -9.52 19.10
N PRO A 299 -29.56 -9.09 20.29
CA PRO A 299 -30.86 -8.40 20.42
C PRO A 299 -31.02 -7.15 19.56
N SER A 300 -29.95 -6.38 19.36
CA SER A 300 -29.97 -5.15 18.55
C SER A 300 -29.71 -5.37 17.04
N LEU A 301 -29.62 -6.63 16.58
CA LEU A 301 -29.34 -6.97 15.18
C LEU A 301 -30.51 -7.79 14.61
N THR A 302 -31.23 -7.21 13.66
CA THR A 302 -32.31 -7.91 12.95
C THR A 302 -31.79 -8.40 11.60
N LEU A 303 -31.84 -9.70 11.33
CA LEU A 303 -31.45 -10.25 10.02
C LEU A 303 -32.44 -9.74 8.95
N VAL A 304 -31.92 -9.09 7.91
CA VAL A 304 -32.74 -8.49 6.84
C VAL A 304 -32.43 -9.05 5.46
N LYS A 305 -31.24 -9.61 5.25
CA LYS A 305 -30.86 -10.22 3.97
C LYS A 305 -29.80 -11.29 4.18
N THR A 306 -29.91 -12.36 3.42
CA THR A 306 -28.84 -13.34 3.20
C THR A 306 -28.58 -13.42 1.70
N GLY A 307 -27.32 -13.49 1.30
CA GLY A 307 -26.94 -13.56 -0.11
C GLY A 307 -25.46 -13.87 -0.29
N ASP A 308 -25.07 -14.07 -1.55
CA ASP A 308 -23.70 -14.37 -1.91
C ASP A 308 -22.95 -13.07 -2.24
N LEU A 309 -21.89 -12.80 -1.50
CA LEU A 309 -20.95 -11.71 -1.77
C LEU A 309 -19.82 -12.25 -2.63
N GLN A 310 -19.68 -11.74 -3.85
CA GLN A 310 -18.63 -12.16 -4.77
C GLN A 310 -17.32 -11.46 -4.40
N ARG A 311 -16.35 -12.18 -3.82
CA ARG A 311 -15.03 -11.65 -3.43
C ARG A 311 -13.95 -12.11 -4.40
N ILE A 312 -12.78 -11.49 -4.32
CA ILE A 312 -11.60 -11.90 -5.10
C ILE A 312 -11.20 -13.35 -4.79
N GLY A 313 -11.38 -13.78 -3.53
CA GLY A 313 -11.13 -15.16 -3.11
C GLY A 313 -12.26 -16.15 -3.42
N GLY A 314 -13.32 -15.72 -4.11
CA GLY A 314 -14.51 -16.52 -4.43
C GLY A 314 -15.79 -16.05 -3.73
N PRO A 315 -16.94 -16.68 -4.03
CA PRO A 315 -18.21 -16.37 -3.38
C PRO A 315 -18.18 -16.63 -1.88
N GLN A 316 -18.70 -15.70 -1.09
CA GLN A 316 -18.82 -15.82 0.36
C GLN A 316 -20.29 -15.63 0.76
N LYS A 317 -20.88 -16.63 1.41
CA LYS A 317 -22.20 -16.47 2.01
C LYS A 317 -22.14 -15.37 3.07
N THR A 318 -23.05 -14.42 2.97
CA THR A 318 -23.05 -13.21 3.81
C THR A 318 -24.44 -12.95 4.38
N TRP A 319 -24.48 -12.65 5.67
CA TRP A 319 -25.68 -12.26 6.40
C TRP A 319 -25.63 -10.77 6.66
N VAL A 320 -26.72 -10.07 6.37
CA VAL A 320 -26.87 -8.63 6.54
C VAL A 320 -27.92 -8.37 7.60
N TYR A 321 -27.51 -7.66 8.65
CA TYR A 321 -28.34 -7.28 9.77
C TYR A 321 -28.59 -5.79 9.76
N ARG A 322 -29.80 -5.36 10.12
CA ARG A 322 -30.10 -3.96 10.45
C ARG A 322 -29.71 -3.71 11.90
N LEU A 323 -28.99 -2.62 12.14
CA LEU A 323 -28.62 -2.16 13.49
C LEU A 323 -29.65 -1.15 14.00
N GLU A 324 -30.32 -1.50 15.10
CA GLU A 324 -31.31 -0.62 15.73
C GLU A 324 -30.67 0.52 16.53
N GLY A 325 -31.30 1.68 16.54
CA GLY A 325 -30.82 2.86 17.29
C GLY A 325 -29.56 3.50 16.70
N THR A 326 -29.39 3.41 15.38
CA THR A 326 -28.29 4.06 14.65
C THR A 326 -28.47 5.58 14.66
N MET A 327 -27.39 6.34 14.89
CA MET A 327 -27.45 7.80 14.83
C MET A 327 -27.50 8.30 13.39
N PRO A 328 -28.17 9.43 13.12
CA PRO A 328 -28.08 10.09 11.83
C PRO A 328 -26.64 10.58 11.57
N ARG A 329 -26.36 10.92 10.32
CA ARG A 329 -25.03 11.40 9.89
C ARG A 329 -24.61 12.70 10.58
N VAL A 330 -25.59 13.49 11.01
CA VAL A 330 -25.46 14.74 11.75
C VAL A 330 -26.50 14.73 12.87
N TRP A 331 -26.09 15.10 14.09
CA TRP A 331 -26.99 15.23 15.25
C TRP A 331 -26.51 16.34 16.19
N SER A 332 -27.36 16.77 17.12
CA SER A 332 -26.96 17.66 18.21
C SER A 332 -26.71 16.87 19.50
N ALA A 333 -25.56 17.08 20.13
CA ALA A 333 -25.26 16.53 21.45
C ALA A 333 -25.71 17.49 22.55
N GLY A 334 -26.20 16.95 23.68
CA GLY A 334 -26.67 17.72 24.84
C GLY A 334 -25.61 17.97 25.91
N ARG A 335 -24.53 17.18 25.94
CA ARG A 335 -23.39 17.41 26.84
C ARG A 335 -22.06 16.94 26.26
N ALA A 336 -20.98 17.57 26.67
CA ALA A 336 -19.61 17.12 26.38
C ALA A 336 -18.93 16.64 27.67
N VAL A 337 -18.50 15.38 27.67
CA VAL A 337 -17.85 14.72 28.82
C VAL A 337 -16.35 14.70 28.57
N GLY A 338 -15.57 15.24 29.51
CA GLY A 338 -14.11 15.17 29.47
C GLY A 338 -13.63 13.75 29.74
N VAL A 339 -12.66 13.29 28.96
CA VAL A 339 -11.96 12.01 29.18
C VAL A 339 -10.46 12.25 29.32
N ALA A 340 -9.84 11.57 30.27
CA ALA A 340 -8.44 11.76 30.61
C ALA A 340 -7.51 11.19 29.52
N ASP A 341 -7.88 10.05 28.93
CA ASP A 341 -7.10 9.40 27.88
C ASP A 341 -7.94 8.59 26.88
N ASP A 342 -7.29 8.16 25.79
CA ASP A 342 -7.92 7.36 24.73
C ASP A 342 -8.39 5.98 25.25
N GLY A 343 -7.76 5.42 26.28
CA GLY A 343 -8.16 4.14 26.88
C GLY A 343 -9.48 4.24 27.65
N GLU A 344 -9.66 5.31 28.42
CA GLU A 344 -10.94 5.67 29.04
C GLU A 344 -12.01 5.91 27.97
N LEU A 345 -11.71 6.72 26.95
CA LEU A 345 -12.60 6.95 25.82
C LEU A 345 -13.13 5.64 25.22
N PHE A 346 -12.24 4.69 24.92
CA PHE A 346 -12.66 3.43 24.30
C PHE A 346 -13.53 2.59 25.23
N ARG A 347 -13.22 2.51 26.53
CA ARG A 347 -14.08 1.81 27.51
C ARG A 347 -15.48 2.41 27.56
N LEU A 348 -15.58 3.74 27.55
CA LEU A 348 -16.87 4.45 27.58
C LEU A 348 -17.66 4.21 26.28
N LEU A 349 -17.02 4.29 25.11
CA LEU A 349 -17.63 3.99 23.81
C LEU A 349 -18.03 2.51 23.64
N GLU A 350 -17.36 1.61 24.36
CA GLU A 350 -17.68 0.17 24.37
C GLU A 350 -18.81 -0.20 25.34
N GLY A 351 -19.43 0.76 26.03
CA GLY A 351 -20.54 0.47 26.94
C GLY A 351 -20.11 0.19 28.38
N GLN A 352 -18.81 0.15 28.68
CA GLN A 352 -18.27 -0.29 29.98
C GLN A 352 -18.30 0.78 31.08
N GLY A 353 -19.01 1.90 30.86
CA GLY A 353 -19.08 3.07 31.74
C GLY A 353 -20.37 3.25 32.56
N GLY A 354 -21.29 2.28 32.59
CA GLY A 354 -22.56 2.43 33.33
C GLY A 354 -23.55 3.39 32.64
N GLU A 355 -24.34 4.18 33.39
CA GLU A 355 -25.39 5.07 32.83
C GLU A 355 -24.86 6.09 31.80
N GLU A 356 -23.58 6.47 31.88
CA GLU A 356 -22.95 7.39 30.92
C GLU A 356 -22.72 6.77 29.54
N SER A 357 -22.65 5.45 29.45
CA SER A 357 -22.46 4.73 28.18
C SER A 357 -23.77 4.47 27.42
N VAL A 358 -24.92 4.61 28.10
CA VAL A 358 -26.24 4.16 27.63
C VAL A 358 -26.96 5.19 26.75
N ARG A 359 -26.59 6.47 26.81
CA ARG A 359 -27.23 7.54 26.01
C ARG A 359 -26.36 8.08 24.90
N SER A 360 -25.83 7.16 24.10
CA SER A 360 -25.12 7.48 22.86
C SER A 360 -26.04 8.36 21.99
N GLY A 361 -25.70 9.64 21.85
CA GLY A 361 -26.52 10.66 21.18
C GLY A 361 -26.72 11.93 22.02
N GLU A 362 -26.88 11.79 23.35
CA GLU A 362 -26.99 12.92 24.28
C GLU A 362 -25.61 13.41 24.76
N ALA A 363 -24.64 12.50 24.90
CA ALA A 363 -23.28 12.82 25.32
C ALA A 363 -22.27 12.57 24.20
N VAL A 364 -21.26 13.42 24.12
CA VAL A 364 -20.03 13.18 23.35
C VAL A 364 -18.81 13.32 24.24
N PHE A 365 -17.77 12.56 23.93
CA PHE A 365 -16.52 12.58 24.68
C PHE A 365 -15.52 13.53 24.03
N VAL A 366 -14.91 14.38 24.84
CA VAL A 366 -13.87 15.34 24.46
C VAL A 366 -12.67 15.15 25.38
N ASP A 367 -11.50 15.60 24.93
CA ASP A 367 -10.31 15.63 25.79
C ASP A 367 -10.61 16.42 27.09
N GLU A 368 -10.12 15.97 28.24
CA GLU A 368 -10.31 16.70 29.51
C GLU A 368 -9.77 18.13 29.44
N SER A 369 -8.74 18.38 28.62
CA SER A 369 -8.21 19.74 28.38
C SER A 369 -9.08 20.60 27.45
N SER A 370 -10.13 20.02 26.84
CA SER A 370 -11.00 20.74 25.91
C SER A 370 -11.82 21.81 26.63
N PRO A 371 -12.02 23.00 26.04
CA PRO A 371 -12.93 24.01 26.58
C PRO A 371 -14.40 23.57 26.58
N LEU A 372 -14.72 22.42 25.99
CA LEU A 372 -16.06 21.83 26.00
C LEU A 372 -16.27 20.86 27.17
N ALA A 373 -15.21 20.41 27.85
CA ALA A 373 -15.33 19.42 28.91
C ALA A 373 -16.27 19.91 30.03
N GLY A 374 -17.29 19.11 30.33
CA GLY A 374 -18.30 19.41 31.36
C GLY A 374 -19.42 20.37 30.93
N LYS A 375 -19.41 20.87 29.68
CA LYS A 375 -20.48 21.77 29.19
C LYS A 375 -21.74 21.02 28.79
N THR A 376 -22.87 21.69 28.97
CA THR A 376 -24.19 21.29 28.47
C THR A 376 -24.63 22.21 27.33
N PHE A 377 -25.41 21.66 26.42
CA PHE A 377 -25.83 22.31 25.19
C PHE A 377 -27.33 22.15 24.98
N SER A 378 -27.93 23.16 24.36
CA SER A 378 -29.32 23.12 23.93
C SER A 378 -29.49 22.18 22.74
N PRO A 379 -30.64 21.48 22.63
CA PRO A 379 -30.95 20.69 21.44
C PRO A 379 -31.07 21.60 20.21
N ALA A 380 -30.64 21.09 19.06
CA ALA A 380 -30.81 21.76 17.77
C ALA A 380 -31.69 20.93 16.84
N ILE A 381 -32.55 21.60 16.09
CA ILE A 381 -33.35 21.01 15.03
C ILE A 381 -32.57 21.16 13.73
N ILE A 382 -32.14 20.03 13.16
CA ILE A 382 -31.49 20.00 11.86
C ILE A 382 -32.58 20.06 10.78
N MET A 383 -32.62 21.16 10.05
CA MET A 383 -33.63 21.41 9.01
C MET A 383 -33.19 20.83 7.67
N LYS A 384 -31.89 20.92 7.37
CA LYS A 384 -31.31 20.47 6.10
C LYS A 384 -29.89 19.96 6.30
N SER A 385 -29.52 18.89 5.61
CA SER A 385 -28.15 18.38 5.57
C SER A 385 -27.82 17.87 4.17
N GLU A 386 -26.93 18.56 3.48
CA GLU A 386 -26.39 18.18 2.17
C GLU A 386 -24.89 17.93 2.28
N ARG A 387 -24.37 17.01 1.47
CA ARG A 387 -22.96 16.66 1.50
C ARG A 387 -22.49 16.19 0.13
N ASP A 388 -21.28 16.62 -0.24
CA ASP A 388 -20.50 16.09 -1.34
C ASP A 388 -19.14 15.57 -0.83
N SER A 389 -18.21 15.22 -1.73
CA SER A 389 -16.89 14.68 -1.34
C SER A 389 -15.96 15.69 -0.66
N GLU A 390 -16.19 16.99 -0.85
CA GLU A 390 -15.31 18.11 -0.47
C GLU A 390 -16.01 19.14 0.42
N SER A 391 -17.33 19.04 0.59
CA SER A 391 -18.13 19.95 1.40
C SER A 391 -19.31 19.27 2.08
N ALA A 392 -19.76 19.85 3.20
CA ALA A 392 -21.00 19.52 3.86
C ALA A 392 -21.71 20.79 4.31
N LEU A 393 -23.00 20.86 4.07
CA LEU A 393 -23.85 21.97 4.45
C LEU A 393 -24.96 21.52 5.37
N ILE A 394 -25.04 22.13 6.55
CA ILE A 394 -26.05 21.85 7.56
C ILE A 394 -26.77 23.15 7.89
N GLU A 395 -28.09 23.16 7.76
CA GLU A 395 -28.95 24.23 8.24
C GLU A 395 -29.67 23.73 9.49
N LEU A 396 -29.55 24.49 10.58
CA LEU A 396 -30.11 24.10 11.87
C LEU A 396 -30.65 25.31 12.63
N SER A 397 -31.56 25.04 13.57
CA SER A 397 -32.08 26.04 14.49
C SER A 397 -31.95 25.55 15.92
N ALA A 398 -31.39 26.36 16.80
CA ALA A 398 -31.19 26.04 18.21
C ALA A 398 -31.74 27.15 19.11
N ALA A 399 -32.38 26.76 20.23
CA ALA A 399 -32.91 27.72 21.21
C ALA A 399 -31.80 28.37 22.07
N GLY A 400 -30.66 27.70 22.17
CA GLY A 400 -29.48 28.12 22.91
C GLY A 400 -28.21 27.65 22.21
N GLU A 401 -27.05 27.78 22.85
CA GLU A 401 -25.80 27.23 22.35
C GLU A 401 -25.91 25.70 22.17
N ALA A 402 -25.65 25.20 20.96
CA ALA A 402 -25.80 23.79 20.59
C ALA A 402 -24.48 23.19 20.12
N LEU A 403 -24.22 21.93 20.44
CA LEU A 403 -23.07 21.19 19.92
C LEU A 403 -23.50 20.32 18.74
N LEU A 404 -23.12 20.73 17.52
CA LEU A 404 -23.37 19.96 16.31
C LEU A 404 -22.28 18.91 16.12
N VAL A 405 -22.69 17.66 15.95
CA VAL A 405 -21.81 16.53 15.67
C VAL A 405 -22.03 16.04 14.25
N GLN A 406 -20.96 15.82 13.51
CA GLN A 406 -20.99 15.16 12.22
C GLN A 406 -20.20 13.86 12.30
N SER A 407 -20.81 12.75 11.89
CA SER A 407 -20.17 11.43 11.83
C SER A 407 -19.12 11.36 10.71
N GLU A 408 -18.13 12.23 10.72
CA GLU A 408 -17.02 12.30 9.76
C GLU A 408 -15.70 12.51 10.50
N ILE A 409 -14.61 12.02 9.91
CA ILE A 409 -13.31 12.00 10.58
C ILE A 409 -12.81 13.42 10.86
N PHE A 410 -12.37 13.66 12.10
CA PHE A 410 -11.68 14.86 12.54
C PHE A 410 -10.31 14.98 11.86
N TYR A 411 -10.19 15.94 10.95
CA TYR A 411 -8.95 16.26 10.27
C TYR A 411 -8.83 17.78 10.03
N PRO A 412 -8.54 18.56 11.09
CA PRO A 412 -8.65 20.02 11.10
C PRO A 412 -7.59 20.71 10.23
N LEU A 413 -6.56 19.98 9.78
CA LEU A 413 -5.55 20.51 8.87
C LEU A 413 -6.18 20.96 7.54
N ARG A 414 -7.17 20.20 7.03
CA ARG A 414 -7.80 20.45 5.73
C ARG A 414 -9.29 20.65 5.80
N TRP A 415 -9.99 19.95 6.70
CA TRP A 415 -11.41 20.21 6.90
C TRP A 415 -11.57 21.43 7.80
N LYS A 416 -12.07 22.52 7.22
CA LYS A 416 -12.41 23.77 7.90
C LYS A 416 -13.92 23.89 8.06
N ALA A 417 -14.35 24.70 9.00
CA ALA A 417 -15.76 25.01 9.18
C ALA A 417 -15.99 26.51 9.29
N ASP A 418 -17.17 26.94 8.85
CA ASP A 418 -17.70 28.27 9.07
C ASP A 418 -19.18 28.21 9.46
N ILE A 419 -19.61 29.20 10.24
CA ILE A 419 -21.01 29.45 10.60
C ILE A 419 -21.39 30.79 10.00
N ASP A 420 -22.33 30.77 9.06
CA ASP A 420 -22.77 31.97 8.31
C ASP A 420 -21.60 32.75 7.71
N GLY A 421 -20.60 32.05 7.16
CA GLY A 421 -19.41 32.65 6.56
C GLY A 421 -18.30 33.03 7.54
N HIS A 422 -18.52 32.93 8.85
CA HIS A 422 -17.50 33.23 9.87
C HIS A 422 -16.74 31.96 10.25
N PRO A 423 -15.41 31.91 10.12
CA PRO A 423 -14.62 30.74 10.47
C PRO A 423 -14.78 30.33 11.94
N VAL A 424 -14.95 29.03 12.18
CA VAL A 424 -15.04 28.46 13.54
C VAL A 424 -14.05 27.31 13.72
N ALA A 425 -13.67 27.06 14.96
CA ALA A 425 -12.85 25.90 15.30
C ALA A 425 -13.66 24.61 15.10
N VAL A 426 -13.05 23.63 14.44
CA VAL A 426 -13.59 22.28 14.35
C VAL A 426 -13.12 21.53 15.59
N GLU A 427 -14.05 20.90 16.28
CA GLU A 427 -13.83 20.19 17.53
C GLU A 427 -13.73 18.68 17.32
N ARG A 428 -12.89 18.02 18.12
CA ARG A 428 -12.71 16.57 18.09
C ARG A 428 -13.66 15.93 19.10
N LEU A 429 -14.57 15.10 18.61
CA LEU A 429 -15.63 14.46 19.38
C LEU A 429 -15.51 12.94 19.29
N ASN A 430 -15.76 12.21 20.38
CA ASN A 430 -15.68 10.75 20.45
C ASN A 430 -14.34 10.19 19.90
N GLY A 431 -13.25 10.95 20.09
CA GLY A 431 -11.89 10.65 19.62
C GLY A 431 -11.65 10.64 18.10
N LEU A 432 -12.71 10.52 17.29
CA LEU A 432 -12.60 10.38 15.84
C LEU A 432 -13.47 11.37 15.05
N LEU A 433 -14.61 11.78 15.58
CA LEU A 433 -15.61 12.56 14.88
C LEU A 433 -15.31 14.06 14.96
N ARG A 434 -15.94 14.82 14.06
CA ARG A 434 -15.83 16.29 14.03
C ARG A 434 -17.14 16.94 14.44
N GLY A 435 -17.05 18.12 15.04
CA GLY A 435 -18.21 18.94 15.36
C GLY A 435 -17.88 20.42 15.48
N VAL A 436 -18.91 21.23 15.70
CA VAL A 436 -18.79 22.67 15.98
C VAL A 436 -19.82 23.09 17.01
N VAL A 437 -19.47 24.08 17.83
CA VAL A 437 -20.43 24.76 18.70
C VAL A 437 -21.15 25.83 17.88
N VAL A 438 -22.48 25.83 17.93
CA VAL A 438 -23.34 26.74 17.17
C VAL A 438 -24.11 27.62 18.15
N PRO A 439 -24.10 28.96 17.97
CA PRO A 439 -24.84 29.86 18.84
C PRO A 439 -26.36 29.66 18.70
N ALA A 440 -27.10 30.30 19.61
CA ALA A 440 -28.56 30.32 19.58
C ALA A 440 -29.08 31.04 18.33
N GLY A 441 -30.09 30.47 17.68
CA GLY A 441 -30.68 31.01 16.46
C GLY A 441 -30.68 30.01 15.32
N THR A 442 -30.99 30.52 14.12
CA THR A 442 -30.96 29.77 12.87
C THR A 442 -29.66 30.05 12.15
N HIS A 443 -28.89 29.00 11.87
CA HIS A 443 -27.54 29.12 11.34
C HIS A 443 -27.28 28.12 10.22
N ARG A 444 -26.38 28.51 9.33
CA ARG A 444 -25.84 27.68 8.26
C ARG A 444 -24.40 27.30 8.61
N VAL A 445 -24.20 26.04 8.96
CA VAL A 445 -22.89 25.45 9.21
C VAL A 445 -22.37 24.82 7.93
N ARG A 446 -21.16 25.20 7.52
CA ARG A 446 -20.50 24.64 6.35
C ARG A 446 -19.16 24.04 6.74
N PHE A 447 -18.94 22.78 6.38
CA PHE A 447 -17.61 22.14 6.41
C PHE A 447 -17.05 22.11 4.98
N VAL A 448 -15.80 22.51 4.78
CA VAL A 448 -15.14 22.54 3.46
C VAL A 448 -13.73 21.95 3.56
N TYR A 449 -13.35 21.15 2.57
CA TYR A 449 -12.01 20.62 2.42
C TYR A 449 -11.09 21.61 1.69
N ASP A 450 -10.02 22.03 2.34
CA ASP A 450 -8.97 22.87 1.74
C ASP A 450 -8.11 22.08 0.74
N ARG A 451 -8.24 22.41 -0.54
CA ARG A 451 -7.52 21.80 -1.65
C ARG A 451 -6.20 22.47 -2.02
N SER A 452 -5.77 23.50 -1.30
CA SER A 452 -4.60 24.33 -1.65
C SER A 452 -3.34 23.52 -2.01
N SER A 453 -3.03 22.45 -1.26
CA SER A 453 -1.84 21.64 -1.54
C SER A 453 -2.03 20.63 -2.67
N PHE A 454 -3.25 20.16 -2.92
CA PHE A 454 -3.53 19.39 -4.12
C PHE A 454 -3.33 20.26 -5.36
N GLU A 455 -3.85 21.50 -5.34
CA GLU A 455 -3.68 22.45 -6.45
C GLU A 455 -2.21 22.83 -6.69
N THR A 456 -1.46 23.06 -5.62
CA THR A 456 -0.01 23.29 -5.71
C THR A 456 0.73 22.09 -6.32
N GLY A 457 0.43 20.88 -5.85
CA GLY A 457 1.02 19.64 -6.37
C GLY A 457 0.66 19.37 -7.83
N ARG A 458 -0.59 19.65 -8.22
CA ARG A 458 -1.08 19.56 -9.61
C ARG A 458 -0.28 20.50 -10.51
N MET A 459 -0.14 21.76 -10.12
CA MET A 459 0.63 22.76 -10.88
C MET A 459 2.09 22.34 -11.06
N LEU A 460 2.76 21.96 -9.97
CA LEU A 460 4.16 21.51 -10.02
C LEU A 460 4.34 20.26 -10.89
N SER A 461 3.41 19.32 -10.84
CA SER A 461 3.46 18.10 -11.66
C SER A 461 3.32 18.41 -13.15
N PHE A 462 2.39 19.29 -13.53
CA PHE A 462 2.25 19.73 -14.93
C PHE A 462 3.46 20.53 -15.41
N ALA A 463 4.03 21.40 -14.56
CA ALA A 463 5.24 22.14 -14.88
C ALA A 463 6.43 21.19 -15.10
N GLY A 464 6.63 20.22 -14.22
CA GLY A 464 7.68 19.21 -14.35
C GLY A 464 7.51 18.33 -15.59
N PHE A 465 6.28 17.90 -15.89
CA PHE A 465 5.97 17.16 -17.11
C PHE A 465 6.26 17.98 -18.38
N GLY A 466 5.84 19.25 -18.39
CA GLY A 466 6.13 20.18 -19.49
C GLY A 466 7.62 20.39 -19.70
N ALA A 467 8.39 20.57 -18.62
CA ALA A 467 9.84 20.69 -18.68
C ALA A 467 10.50 19.43 -19.25
N ALA A 468 10.11 18.24 -18.78
CA ALA A 468 10.62 16.97 -19.30
C ALA A 468 10.31 16.79 -20.80
N LEU A 469 9.10 17.16 -21.23
CA LEU A 469 8.72 17.11 -22.64
C LEU A 469 9.56 18.09 -23.49
N LEU A 470 9.78 19.32 -23.01
CA LEU A 470 10.64 20.29 -23.68
C LEU A 470 12.08 19.80 -23.80
N MET A 471 12.63 19.16 -22.77
CA MET A 471 13.97 18.56 -22.83
C MET A 471 14.06 17.43 -23.85
N LEU A 472 13.04 16.56 -23.94
CA LEU A 472 12.96 15.51 -24.95
C LEU A 472 12.91 16.09 -26.36
N VAL A 473 12.03 17.06 -26.60
CA VAL A 473 11.88 17.73 -27.89
C VAL A 473 13.17 18.43 -28.29
N ALA A 474 13.78 19.18 -27.37
CA ALA A 474 15.07 19.83 -27.60
C ALA A 474 16.16 18.81 -27.93
N GLY A 475 16.22 17.68 -27.22
CA GLY A 475 17.18 16.60 -27.49
C GLY A 475 17.02 15.96 -28.86
N VAL A 476 15.78 15.82 -29.37
CA VAL A 476 15.53 15.33 -30.74
C VAL A 476 16.04 16.33 -31.77
N PHE A 477 15.74 17.63 -31.60
CA PHE A 477 16.15 18.66 -32.55
C PHE A 477 17.66 18.93 -32.55
N THR A 478 18.33 18.83 -31.40
CA THR A 478 19.78 19.01 -31.30
C THR A 478 20.54 17.74 -31.69
N GLY A 479 20.01 16.56 -31.34
CA GLY A 479 20.61 15.26 -31.69
C GLY A 479 20.58 14.95 -33.18
N GLY A 480 19.54 15.40 -33.91
CA GLY A 480 19.43 15.22 -35.36
C GLY A 480 20.43 16.06 -36.19
N ARG A 481 21.03 17.11 -35.60
CA ARG A 481 22.04 17.95 -36.27
C ARG A 481 23.47 17.44 -36.12
N GLY A 482 23.74 16.56 -35.15
CA GLY A 482 25.09 16.02 -34.91
C GLY A 482 25.48 14.82 -35.77
N SER A 483 24.55 14.25 -36.55
CA SER A 483 24.80 13.09 -37.41
C SER A 483 25.14 13.44 -38.86
N GLU A 484 25.07 14.72 -39.26
CA GLU A 484 25.47 15.17 -40.61
C GLU A 484 26.93 15.65 -40.70
N GLU A 485 27.66 15.70 -39.57
CA GLU A 485 29.02 16.27 -39.51
C GLU A 485 30.14 15.25 -39.18
N ASN A 486 29.90 13.93 -39.25
CA ASN A 486 30.94 12.90 -39.10
C ASN A 486 30.95 11.86 -40.22
#